data_AF-A0A815BQ32-F1
#
_entry.id   AF-A0A815BQ32-F1
#
_cell.length_a   1.000
_cell.length_b   1.000
_cell.length_c   1.000
_cell.angle_alpha   90.00
_cell.angle_beta   90.00
_cell.angle_gamma   90.00
#
_symmetry.space_group_name_H-M   'P 1'
#
loop_
_entity.id
_entity.type
_entity.pdbx_description
1 polymer ?
#
loop_
_entity_poly.entity_id
_entity_poly.type
_entity_poly.pdbx_seq_one_letter_code
_entity_poly.pdbx_strand_id
1 'polypeptide(L)'
;MLNRALRAQDIDILYKFRFFIKDLHEQIQQLHMRHVESMETNVLTVYRGTRMTIDELDQFKKTIGCFLSIYQFLSTSSEQKIALGFALQHLHRPNIEAVILEIKINVQECKTPFANIENFSEYDMEKEILFSLGTIYRLESIEKLTNGIWNLKLILCDEGDPKLAHLTDCIREEVGGTKELINLAGLMEQMGRFNEAKEFYQILLNDSTFHGNEPCHLSDLYCHLGYVCYRVASIAADIRMAFDYYRRALEIDEKYRPNEQSVVSLYENLGKLYLDQKMYEEALIHFLRALEIETHSPSPRPQRVGALYTRIGSVYSAQNKFTVAIKFYSEALEIQEIILPSIHPDIADTYEEMAVTMFKQGENYKNAFIYLRKSIEISLKSLPDNHQLISQRREGLELIRKML
;
A
#
# COMPACT_ATOMS: atom_id res chain seq x y z
N MET A 1 20.44 -16.68 -13.96
CA MET A 1 19.96 -16.85 -12.56
C MET A 1 18.45 -16.64 -12.41
N LEU A 2 17.90 -15.44 -12.64
CA LEU A 2 16.44 -15.22 -12.54
C LEU A 2 15.66 -16.04 -13.57
N ASN A 3 16.09 -16.04 -14.85
CA ASN A 3 15.50 -16.91 -15.89
C ASN A 3 15.49 -18.38 -15.43
N ARG A 4 16.65 -18.94 -15.05
CA ARG A 4 16.74 -20.30 -14.49
C ARG A 4 15.76 -20.56 -13.35
N ALA A 5 15.62 -19.61 -12.43
CA ALA A 5 14.69 -19.74 -11.30
C ALA A 5 13.22 -19.74 -11.75
N LEU A 6 12.87 -18.91 -12.74
CA LEU A 6 11.55 -18.93 -13.37
C LEU A 6 11.29 -20.27 -14.09
N ARG A 7 12.28 -20.79 -14.80
CA ARG A 7 12.19 -22.06 -15.52
C ARG A 7 12.09 -23.25 -14.57
N ALA A 8 12.86 -23.28 -13.49
CA ALA A 8 12.92 -24.38 -12.53
C ALA A 8 11.94 -24.24 -11.34
N GLN A 9 11.22 -23.12 -11.24
CA GLN A 9 10.39 -22.75 -10.09
C GLN A 9 11.15 -22.76 -8.76
N ASP A 10 12.36 -22.19 -8.75
CA ASP A 10 13.19 -22.04 -7.55
C ASP A 10 12.63 -20.91 -6.66
N ILE A 11 11.80 -21.28 -5.68
CA ILE A 11 11.05 -20.36 -4.83
C ILE A 11 11.99 -19.45 -4.02
N ASP A 12 13.13 -19.95 -3.54
CA ASP A 12 14.06 -19.18 -2.72
C ASP A 12 14.72 -18.06 -3.52
N ILE A 13 15.09 -18.35 -4.77
CA ILE A 13 15.60 -17.32 -5.68
C ILE A 13 14.48 -16.35 -6.06
N LEU A 14 13.30 -16.83 -6.46
CA LEU A 14 12.18 -15.97 -6.86
C LEU A 14 11.78 -15.00 -5.74
N TYR A 15 11.78 -15.46 -4.48
CA TYR A 15 11.48 -14.62 -3.33
C TYR A 15 12.51 -13.49 -3.14
N LYS A 16 13.81 -13.77 -3.37
CA LYS A 16 14.87 -12.75 -3.30
C LYS A 16 14.71 -11.69 -4.40
N PHE A 17 14.19 -12.08 -5.57
CA PHE A 17 14.00 -11.19 -6.72
C PHE A 17 12.60 -10.52 -6.78
N ARG A 18 11.75 -10.67 -5.75
CA ARG A 18 10.38 -10.12 -5.74
C ARG A 18 10.26 -8.61 -6.01
N PHE A 19 11.31 -7.84 -5.71
CA PHE A 19 11.31 -6.39 -5.95
C PHE A 19 11.36 -6.02 -7.44
N PHE A 20 11.78 -6.94 -8.31
CA PHE A 20 11.86 -6.74 -9.77
C PHE A 20 10.59 -7.17 -10.52
N ILE A 21 9.52 -7.60 -9.83
CA ILE A 21 8.29 -8.08 -10.48
C ILE A 21 7.73 -7.03 -11.44
N LYS A 22 7.67 -5.77 -11.01
CA LYS A 22 7.18 -4.65 -11.83
C LYS A 22 8.05 -4.46 -13.08
N ASP A 23 9.37 -4.34 -12.90
CA ASP A 23 10.30 -4.13 -14.01
C ASP A 23 10.24 -5.28 -15.02
N LEU A 24 10.05 -6.51 -14.55
CA LEU A 24 9.92 -7.68 -15.42
C LEU A 24 8.62 -7.64 -16.24
N HIS A 25 7.49 -7.21 -15.65
CA HIS A 25 6.25 -6.98 -16.40
C HIS A 25 6.44 -5.92 -17.50
N GLU A 26 7.07 -4.79 -17.17
CA GLU A 26 7.33 -3.72 -18.14
C GLU A 26 8.23 -4.20 -19.29
N GLN A 27 9.28 -4.96 -18.98
CA GLN A 27 10.17 -5.53 -20.00
C GLN A 27 9.45 -6.54 -20.90
N ILE A 28 8.60 -7.40 -20.33
CA ILE A 28 7.79 -8.36 -21.13
C ILE A 28 6.87 -7.57 -22.07
N GLN A 29 6.20 -6.52 -21.59
CA GLN A 29 5.33 -5.70 -22.42
C GLN A 29 6.08 -4.99 -23.55
N GLN A 30 7.27 -4.44 -23.27
CA GLN A 30 8.11 -3.81 -24.29
C GLN A 30 8.56 -4.80 -25.36
N LEU A 31 8.95 -6.01 -24.95
CA LEU A 31 9.34 -7.06 -25.88
C LEU A 31 8.15 -7.58 -26.68
N HIS A 32 6.98 -7.72 -26.06
CA HIS A 32 5.75 -8.14 -26.74
C HIS A 32 5.44 -7.25 -27.94
N MET A 33 5.43 -5.93 -27.75
CA MET A 33 5.15 -4.95 -28.82
C MET A 33 6.12 -5.09 -30.00
N ARG A 34 7.41 -5.35 -29.74
CA ARG A 34 8.42 -5.53 -30.80
C ARG A 34 8.26 -6.84 -31.58
N HIS A 35 7.82 -7.90 -30.90
CA HIS A 35 7.78 -9.24 -31.50
C HIS A 35 6.49 -9.49 -32.29
N VAL A 36 5.33 -8.98 -31.83
CA VAL A 36 4.05 -9.14 -32.53
C VAL A 36 4.11 -8.54 -33.94
N GLU A 37 4.80 -7.42 -34.12
CA GLU A 37 5.00 -6.78 -35.44
C GLU A 37 5.83 -7.61 -36.42
N SER A 38 6.61 -8.58 -35.93
CA SER A 38 7.58 -9.36 -36.72
C SER A 38 7.16 -10.81 -37.01
N MET A 39 6.06 -11.30 -36.42
CA MET A 39 5.63 -12.69 -36.57
C MET A 39 4.71 -12.88 -37.80
N GLU A 40 5.13 -13.75 -38.72
CA GLU A 40 4.36 -14.10 -39.92
C GLU A 40 3.18 -15.07 -39.66
N THR A 41 3.23 -15.82 -38.56
CA THR A 41 2.23 -16.84 -38.23
C THR A 41 1.19 -16.35 -37.24
N ASN A 42 -0.10 -16.51 -37.58
CA ASN A 42 -1.21 -16.08 -36.73
C ASN A 42 -1.34 -16.89 -35.43
N VAL A 43 -0.90 -18.15 -35.41
CA VAL A 43 -1.04 -19.03 -34.24
C VAL A 43 0.34 -19.53 -33.79
N LEU A 44 0.62 -19.33 -32.50
CA LEU A 44 1.82 -19.83 -31.82
C LEU A 44 1.40 -20.88 -30.79
N THR A 45 2.08 -22.03 -30.79
CA THR A 45 1.90 -23.06 -29.76
C THR A 45 3.17 -23.17 -28.92
N VAL A 46 3.00 -23.13 -27.60
CA VAL A 46 4.10 -23.28 -26.63
C VAL A 46 3.77 -24.34 -25.60
N TYR A 47 4.80 -24.88 -24.97
CA TYR A 47 4.74 -26.04 -24.11
C TYR A 47 5.41 -25.78 -22.77
N ARG A 48 4.79 -26.27 -21.69
CA ARG A 48 5.38 -26.32 -20.36
C ARG A 48 5.26 -27.73 -19.80
N GLY A 49 6.40 -28.36 -19.52
CA GLY A 49 6.45 -29.57 -18.74
C GLY A 49 6.35 -29.26 -17.25
N THR A 50 5.46 -29.96 -16.57
CA THR A 50 5.25 -29.85 -15.13
C THR A 50 4.84 -31.20 -14.55
N ARG A 51 4.59 -31.22 -13.25
CA ARG A 51 4.11 -32.39 -12.52
C ARG A 51 2.92 -31.97 -11.68
N MET A 52 1.95 -32.85 -11.57
CA MET A 52 0.77 -32.64 -10.74
C MET A 52 0.47 -33.91 -9.98
N THR A 53 -0.11 -33.77 -8.81
CA THR A 53 -0.69 -34.89 -8.09
C THR A 53 -1.92 -35.41 -8.83
N ILE A 54 -2.27 -36.69 -8.61
CA ILE A 54 -3.49 -37.28 -9.18
C ILE A 54 -4.74 -36.47 -8.73
N ASP A 55 -4.76 -36.02 -7.47
CA ASP A 55 -5.86 -35.23 -6.92
C ASP A 55 -6.00 -33.86 -7.62
N GLU A 56 -4.89 -33.15 -7.85
CA GLU A 56 -4.89 -31.90 -8.63
C GLU A 56 -5.39 -32.15 -10.05
N LEU A 57 -4.91 -33.20 -10.71
CA LEU A 57 -5.33 -33.53 -12.07
C LEU A 57 -6.84 -33.85 -12.14
N ASP A 58 -7.38 -34.53 -11.14
CA ASP A 58 -8.82 -34.82 -11.05
C ASP A 58 -9.65 -33.55 -10.75
N GLN A 59 -9.09 -32.55 -10.07
CA GLN A 59 -9.70 -31.22 -9.97
C GLN A 59 -9.71 -30.52 -11.34
N PHE A 60 -8.60 -30.54 -12.08
CA PHE A 60 -8.52 -29.95 -13.42
C PHE A 60 -9.53 -30.58 -14.40
N LYS A 61 -9.79 -31.89 -14.31
CA LYS A 61 -10.83 -32.55 -15.13
C LYS A 61 -12.23 -31.98 -14.89
N LYS A 62 -12.51 -31.45 -13.69
CA LYS A 62 -13.81 -30.85 -13.35
C LYS A 62 -13.94 -29.39 -13.82
N THR A 63 -12.82 -28.75 -14.17
CA THR A 63 -12.76 -27.33 -14.58
C THR A 63 -12.53 -27.14 -16.07
N ILE A 64 -12.73 -28.18 -16.89
CA ILE A 64 -12.67 -28.08 -18.36
C ILE A 64 -13.69 -27.04 -18.83
N GLY A 65 -13.23 -26.09 -19.65
CA GLY A 65 -14.00 -24.94 -20.13
C GLY A 65 -13.96 -23.71 -19.22
N CYS A 66 -13.38 -23.80 -18.02
CA CYS A 66 -13.19 -22.69 -17.11
C CYS A 66 -11.85 -21.96 -17.33
N PHE A 67 -11.73 -20.79 -16.70
CA PHE A 67 -10.48 -20.02 -16.67
C PHE A 67 -9.52 -20.52 -15.59
N LEU A 68 -8.24 -20.45 -15.92
CA LEU A 68 -7.11 -20.76 -15.06
C LEU A 68 -6.19 -19.54 -15.05
N SER A 69 -5.98 -18.94 -13.87
CA SER A 69 -4.93 -17.94 -13.70
C SER A 69 -3.67 -18.61 -13.16
N ILE A 70 -2.53 -18.29 -13.74
CA ILE A 70 -1.24 -18.75 -13.24
C ILE A 70 -0.61 -17.61 -12.44
N TYR A 71 -0.52 -17.81 -11.12
CA TYR A 71 -0.03 -16.82 -10.15
C TYR A 71 1.48 -16.58 -10.18
N GLN A 72 2.19 -17.19 -11.12
CA GLN A 72 3.62 -17.03 -11.34
C GLN A 72 3.87 -16.64 -12.79
N PHE A 73 5.01 -16.01 -13.06
CA PHE A 73 5.51 -15.90 -14.42
C PHE A 73 5.66 -17.31 -15.00
N LEU A 74 5.08 -17.52 -16.19
CA LEU A 74 5.11 -18.83 -16.84
C LEU A 74 6.18 -18.81 -17.92
N SER A 75 7.28 -19.51 -17.69
CA SER A 75 8.27 -19.79 -18.73
C SER A 75 7.85 -21.02 -19.53
N THR A 76 7.90 -20.95 -20.86
CA THR A 76 7.46 -22.00 -21.80
C THR A 76 8.45 -22.16 -22.94
N SER A 77 8.35 -23.25 -23.69
CA SER A 77 9.16 -23.50 -24.88
C SER A 77 8.27 -23.64 -26.11
N SER A 78 8.69 -23.15 -27.27
CA SER A 78 8.03 -23.54 -28.53
C SER A 78 8.27 -25.01 -28.92
N GLU A 79 9.21 -25.70 -28.25
CA GLU A 79 9.55 -27.09 -28.52
C GLU A 79 9.00 -28.05 -27.47
N GLN A 80 8.10 -28.95 -27.91
CA GLN A 80 7.50 -29.95 -27.03
C GLN A 80 8.52 -30.89 -26.39
N LYS A 81 9.62 -31.20 -27.09
CA LYS A 81 10.68 -32.10 -26.58
C LYS A 81 11.38 -31.54 -25.34
N ILE A 82 11.63 -30.22 -25.33
CA ILE A 82 12.26 -29.54 -24.20
C ILE A 82 11.32 -29.59 -23.00
N ALA A 83 10.03 -29.27 -23.21
CA ALA A 83 9.00 -29.38 -22.18
C ALA A 83 8.87 -30.81 -21.61
N LEU A 84 8.88 -31.84 -22.46
CA LEU A 84 8.88 -33.26 -22.03
C LEU A 84 10.03 -33.57 -21.07
N GLY A 85 11.22 -33.05 -21.33
CA GLY A 85 12.39 -33.22 -20.46
C GLY A 85 12.13 -32.74 -19.03
N PHE A 86 11.48 -31.59 -18.86
CA PHE A 86 11.14 -31.05 -17.53
C PHE A 86 10.06 -31.86 -16.81
N ALA A 87 9.03 -32.32 -17.54
CA ALA A 87 7.96 -33.13 -16.97
C ALA A 87 8.50 -34.48 -16.42
N LEU A 88 9.44 -35.09 -17.14
CA LEU A 88 9.96 -36.43 -16.86
C LEU A 88 11.10 -36.49 -15.82
N GLN A 89 11.70 -35.37 -15.47
CA GLN A 89 12.74 -35.31 -14.43
C GLN A 89 12.19 -35.82 -13.07
N HIS A 90 12.96 -36.63 -12.32
CA HIS A 90 12.66 -37.02 -10.93
C HIS A 90 11.31 -37.76 -10.65
N LEU A 91 10.83 -38.59 -11.58
CA LEU A 91 9.67 -39.50 -11.37
C LEU A 91 10.03 -40.65 -10.40
N HIS A 92 10.08 -40.36 -9.11
CA HIS A 92 10.34 -41.36 -8.06
C HIS A 92 9.32 -41.32 -6.91
N ARG A 93 8.27 -40.50 -7.02
CA ARG A 93 7.25 -40.35 -5.98
C ARG A 93 5.92 -40.98 -6.41
N PRO A 94 5.27 -41.79 -5.54
CA PRO A 94 3.92 -42.27 -5.80
C PRO A 94 2.94 -41.08 -5.83
N ASN A 95 1.87 -41.20 -6.62
CA ASN A 95 0.80 -40.20 -6.82
C ASN A 95 1.16 -38.90 -7.53
N ILE A 96 2.30 -38.83 -8.22
CA ILE A 96 2.66 -37.70 -9.08
C ILE A 96 2.71 -38.15 -10.54
N GLU A 97 1.99 -37.42 -11.39
CA GLU A 97 1.90 -37.66 -12.82
C GLU A 97 2.66 -36.59 -13.61
N ALA A 98 3.28 -36.99 -14.72
CA ALA A 98 3.89 -36.06 -15.65
C ALA A 98 2.82 -35.37 -16.49
N VAL A 99 2.93 -34.03 -16.60
CA VAL A 99 1.95 -33.20 -17.28
C VAL A 99 2.63 -32.26 -18.26
N ILE A 100 2.04 -32.08 -19.43
CA ILE A 100 2.37 -31.02 -20.38
C ILE A 100 1.19 -30.08 -20.48
N LEU A 101 1.48 -28.79 -20.36
CA LEU A 101 0.58 -27.72 -20.78
C LEU A 101 0.92 -27.39 -22.23
N GLU A 102 -0.02 -27.62 -23.14
CA GLU A 102 0.03 -27.18 -24.54
C GLU A 102 -0.80 -25.92 -24.68
N ILE A 103 -0.16 -24.77 -24.86
CA ILE A 103 -0.80 -23.46 -24.85
C ILE A 103 -0.84 -22.93 -26.28
N LYS A 104 -2.03 -22.67 -26.80
CA LYS A 104 -2.26 -22.00 -28.07
C LYS A 104 -2.50 -20.51 -27.88
N ILE A 105 -1.88 -19.73 -28.76
CA ILE A 105 -1.88 -18.27 -28.72
C ILE A 105 -2.28 -17.76 -30.11
N ASN A 106 -3.30 -16.90 -30.17
CA ASN A 106 -3.61 -16.14 -31.38
C ASN A 106 -2.86 -14.82 -31.35
N VAL A 107 -1.72 -14.73 -32.03
CA VAL A 107 -0.73 -13.65 -31.85
C VAL A 107 -1.27 -12.29 -32.31
N GLN A 108 -2.11 -12.25 -33.35
CA GLN A 108 -2.62 -10.99 -33.91
C GLN A 108 -3.74 -10.36 -33.10
N GLU A 109 -4.53 -11.19 -32.41
CA GLU A 109 -5.68 -10.73 -31.61
C GLU A 109 -5.32 -10.57 -30.13
N CYS A 110 -4.23 -11.19 -29.68
CA CYS A 110 -3.87 -11.24 -28.28
C CYS A 110 -3.32 -9.91 -27.77
N LYS A 111 -4.01 -9.34 -26.77
CA LYS A 111 -3.54 -8.16 -26.02
C LYS A 111 -2.71 -8.51 -24.79
N THR A 112 -2.72 -9.77 -24.37
CA THR A 112 -2.00 -10.23 -23.18
C THR A 112 -0.50 -10.30 -23.47
N PRO A 113 0.36 -9.57 -22.72
CA PRO A 113 1.77 -9.48 -23.05
C PRO A 113 2.52 -10.78 -22.76
N PHE A 114 3.34 -11.18 -23.72
CA PHE A 114 4.32 -12.27 -23.61
C PHE A 114 5.58 -11.91 -24.39
N ALA A 115 6.72 -12.45 -23.98
CA ALA A 115 8.01 -12.12 -24.57
C ALA A 115 8.75 -13.36 -25.08
N ASN A 116 9.28 -13.28 -26.29
CA ASN A 116 10.35 -14.19 -26.71
C ASN A 116 11.65 -13.78 -26.04
N ILE A 117 12.22 -14.69 -25.27
CA ILE A 117 13.46 -14.48 -24.50
C ILE A 117 14.52 -15.53 -24.83
N GLU A 118 14.50 -16.09 -26.05
CA GLU A 118 15.51 -17.04 -26.56
C GLU A 118 16.96 -16.57 -26.29
N ASN A 119 17.25 -15.29 -26.51
CA ASN A 119 18.57 -14.70 -26.25
C ASN A 119 18.99 -14.66 -24.78
N PHE A 120 18.06 -14.86 -23.86
CA PHE A 120 18.27 -14.87 -22.41
C PHE A 120 17.96 -16.23 -21.78
N SER A 121 17.64 -17.24 -22.60
CA SER A 121 17.32 -18.55 -22.09
C SER A 121 18.54 -19.18 -21.42
N GLU A 122 18.31 -19.85 -20.29
CA GLU A 122 19.37 -20.59 -19.60
C GLU A 122 19.71 -21.89 -20.36
N TYR A 123 18.81 -22.39 -21.20
CA TYR A 123 19.02 -23.62 -21.97
C TYR A 123 19.40 -23.27 -23.41
N ASP A 124 20.62 -23.63 -23.80
CA ASP A 124 21.12 -23.39 -25.15
C ASP A 124 20.15 -23.95 -26.19
N MET A 125 19.80 -23.13 -27.18
CA MET A 125 18.86 -23.44 -28.27
C MET A 125 17.37 -23.54 -27.87
N GLU A 126 16.99 -23.23 -26.61
CA GLU A 126 15.58 -23.15 -26.25
C GLU A 126 14.94 -21.84 -26.75
N LYS A 127 13.97 -21.97 -27.65
CA LYS A 127 13.06 -20.89 -28.02
C LYS A 127 12.05 -20.64 -26.90
N GLU A 128 12.50 -19.92 -25.89
CA GLU A 128 11.77 -19.65 -24.65
C GLU A 128 10.79 -18.48 -24.80
N ILE A 129 9.54 -18.71 -24.40
CA ILE A 129 8.50 -17.68 -24.32
C ILE A 129 8.09 -17.51 -22.86
N LEU A 130 8.14 -16.27 -22.37
CA LEU A 130 7.81 -15.90 -21.00
C LEU A 130 6.51 -15.10 -20.94
N PHE A 131 5.59 -15.55 -20.08
CA PHE A 131 4.34 -14.85 -19.78
C PHE A 131 4.41 -14.12 -18.45
N SER A 132 3.72 -12.98 -18.40
CA SER A 132 3.52 -12.20 -17.19
C SER A 132 2.75 -12.96 -16.11
N LEU A 133 2.97 -12.58 -14.84
CA LEU A 133 2.20 -13.09 -13.71
C LEU A 133 0.72 -12.74 -13.86
N GLY A 134 -0.18 -13.66 -13.48
CA GLY A 134 -1.62 -13.44 -13.51
C GLY A 134 -2.26 -13.67 -14.88
N THR A 135 -1.48 -14.10 -15.87
CA THR A 135 -1.98 -14.47 -17.20
C THR A 135 -3.09 -15.53 -17.09
N ILE A 136 -4.16 -15.33 -17.84
CA ILE A 136 -5.37 -16.15 -17.80
C ILE A 136 -5.42 -17.06 -19.02
N TYR A 137 -5.72 -18.33 -18.79
CA TYR A 137 -5.86 -19.35 -19.81
C TYR A 137 -7.22 -20.03 -19.68
N ARG A 138 -7.76 -20.56 -20.78
CA ARG A 138 -8.93 -21.45 -20.76
C ARG A 138 -8.48 -22.87 -20.99
N LEU A 139 -8.94 -23.79 -20.15
CA LEU A 139 -8.69 -25.22 -20.31
C LEU A 139 -9.67 -25.82 -21.32
N GLU A 140 -9.19 -26.29 -22.47
CA GLU A 140 -10.02 -26.88 -23.52
C GLU A 140 -10.24 -28.39 -23.34
N SER A 141 -9.15 -29.13 -23.13
CA SER A 141 -9.22 -30.58 -22.97
C SER A 141 -8.06 -31.13 -22.16
N ILE A 142 -8.27 -32.32 -21.61
CA ILE A 142 -7.26 -33.11 -20.92
C ILE A 142 -7.21 -34.48 -21.60
N GLU A 143 -6.06 -34.85 -22.13
CA GLU A 143 -5.86 -36.10 -22.87
C GLU A 143 -4.64 -36.84 -22.31
N LYS A 144 -4.69 -38.18 -22.24
CA LYS A 144 -3.51 -38.98 -21.91
C LYS A 144 -2.81 -39.39 -23.19
N LEU A 145 -1.55 -38.96 -23.37
CA LEU A 145 -0.72 -39.31 -24.50
C LEU A 145 -0.29 -40.78 -24.44
N THR A 146 0.13 -41.32 -25.58
CA THR A 146 0.55 -42.73 -25.72
C THR A 146 1.74 -43.12 -24.85
N ASN A 147 2.56 -42.14 -24.47
CA ASN A 147 3.69 -42.28 -23.55
C ASN A 147 3.30 -42.19 -22.06
N GLY A 148 2.00 -42.13 -21.75
CA GLY A 148 1.47 -42.08 -20.38
C GLY A 148 1.43 -40.68 -19.76
N ILE A 149 1.90 -39.65 -20.48
CA ILE A 149 1.94 -38.26 -20.00
C ILE A 149 0.58 -37.59 -20.26
N TRP A 150 0.10 -36.80 -19.32
CA TRP A 150 -1.13 -36.03 -19.49
C TRP A 150 -0.85 -34.74 -20.25
N ASN A 151 -1.67 -34.45 -21.26
CA ASN A 151 -1.64 -33.20 -22.03
C ASN A 151 -2.87 -32.36 -21.70
N LEU A 152 -2.64 -31.16 -21.18
CA LEU A 152 -3.66 -30.15 -20.89
C LEU A 152 -3.58 -29.11 -22.00
N LYS A 153 -4.61 -29.06 -22.85
CA LYS A 153 -4.71 -28.07 -23.92
C LYS A 153 -5.32 -26.80 -23.36
N LEU A 154 -4.55 -25.72 -23.45
CA LEU A 154 -4.88 -24.39 -22.96
C LEU A 154 -4.95 -23.42 -24.14
N ILE A 155 -5.87 -22.45 -24.06
CA ILE A 155 -5.86 -21.27 -24.93
C ILE A 155 -5.55 -20.06 -24.07
N LEU A 156 -4.63 -19.20 -24.52
CA LEU A 156 -4.39 -17.91 -23.89
C LEU A 156 -5.61 -17.01 -24.07
N CYS A 157 -6.15 -16.50 -22.97
CA CYS A 157 -7.27 -15.58 -22.96
C CYS A 157 -6.79 -14.14 -22.74
N ASP A 158 -7.55 -13.20 -23.28
CA ASP A 158 -7.36 -11.77 -23.08
C ASP A 158 -8.70 -11.06 -22.93
N GLU A 159 -8.68 -9.73 -22.86
CA GLU A 159 -9.89 -8.90 -22.73
C GLU A 159 -10.88 -9.04 -23.91
N GLY A 160 -10.46 -9.62 -25.04
CA GLY A 160 -11.35 -9.91 -26.17
C GLY A 160 -12.28 -11.11 -25.94
N ASP A 161 -11.98 -11.95 -24.96
CA ASP A 161 -12.80 -13.11 -24.59
C ASP A 161 -14.12 -12.67 -23.90
N PRO A 162 -15.30 -12.93 -24.49
CA PRO A 162 -16.57 -12.44 -23.93
C PRO A 162 -16.88 -12.93 -22.52
N LYS A 163 -16.45 -14.15 -22.17
CA LYS A 163 -16.67 -14.70 -20.83
C LYS A 163 -15.74 -14.07 -19.81
N LEU A 164 -14.50 -13.77 -20.20
CA LEU A 164 -13.54 -13.10 -19.33
C LEU A 164 -13.91 -11.63 -19.15
N ALA A 165 -14.35 -10.96 -20.21
CA ALA A 165 -14.88 -9.60 -20.16
C ALA A 165 -16.08 -9.51 -19.22
N HIS A 166 -17.06 -10.40 -19.36
CA HIS A 166 -18.22 -10.45 -18.46
C HIS A 166 -17.82 -10.70 -17.00
N LEU A 167 -16.91 -11.65 -16.73
CA LEU A 167 -16.41 -11.89 -15.38
C LEU A 167 -15.69 -10.65 -14.81
N THR A 168 -14.90 -9.97 -15.65
CA THR A 168 -14.19 -8.73 -15.28
C THR A 168 -15.18 -7.62 -14.96
N ASP A 169 -16.27 -7.51 -15.71
CA ASP A 169 -17.34 -6.54 -15.46
C ASP A 169 -18.10 -6.88 -14.18
N CYS A 170 -18.43 -8.15 -13.92
CA CYS A 170 -19.03 -8.57 -12.64
C CYS A 170 -18.10 -8.28 -11.46
N ILE A 171 -16.81 -8.59 -11.57
CA ILE A 171 -15.83 -8.23 -10.53
C ILE A 171 -15.77 -6.71 -10.40
N ARG A 172 -15.83 -5.95 -11.49
CA ARG A 172 -15.84 -4.48 -11.43
C ARG A 172 -17.14 -3.94 -10.83
N GLU A 173 -18.27 -4.60 -10.97
CA GLU A 173 -19.53 -4.22 -10.31
C GLU A 173 -19.53 -4.61 -8.82
N GLU A 174 -18.94 -5.76 -8.46
CA GLU A 174 -18.83 -6.24 -7.08
C GLU A 174 -17.72 -5.54 -6.28
N VAL A 175 -16.64 -5.12 -6.95
CA VAL A 175 -15.46 -4.45 -6.36
C VAL A 175 -15.48 -2.94 -6.64
N GLY A 176 -16.20 -2.47 -7.66
CA GLY A 176 -16.31 -1.06 -8.00
C GLY A 176 -17.39 -0.39 -7.18
N GLY A 177 -17.06 -0.09 -5.92
CA GLY A 177 -17.83 0.77 -5.07
C GLY A 177 -17.05 2.03 -4.69
N THR A 178 -17.80 3.03 -4.26
CA THR A 178 -17.28 4.19 -3.54
C THR A 178 -16.36 3.77 -2.38
N LYS A 179 -16.67 2.65 -1.72
CA LYS A 179 -15.95 2.17 -0.53
C LYS A 179 -14.52 1.74 -0.85
N GLU A 180 -14.30 1.11 -2.00
CA GLU A 180 -12.98 0.65 -2.45
C GLU A 180 -12.11 1.83 -2.89
N LEU A 181 -12.69 2.83 -3.56
CA LEU A 181 -11.99 4.07 -3.88
C LEU A 181 -11.57 4.83 -2.62
N ILE A 182 -12.43 4.90 -1.59
CA ILE A 182 -12.07 5.51 -0.30
C ILE A 182 -10.95 4.72 0.38
N ASN A 183 -11.03 3.38 0.38
CA ASN A 183 -9.99 2.54 0.97
C ASN A 183 -8.67 2.65 0.22
N LEU A 184 -8.69 2.70 -1.11
CA LEU A 184 -7.51 2.87 -1.94
C LEU A 184 -6.89 4.25 -1.72
N ALA A 185 -7.70 5.30 -1.68
CA ALA A 185 -7.25 6.65 -1.36
C ALA A 185 -6.61 6.71 0.04
N GLY A 186 -7.23 6.08 1.04
CA GLY A 186 -6.69 5.96 2.40
C GLY A 186 -5.38 5.16 2.44
N LEU A 187 -5.24 4.11 1.64
CA LEU A 187 -3.98 3.38 1.50
C LEU A 187 -2.89 4.26 0.87
N MET A 188 -3.21 5.02 -0.18
CA MET A 188 -2.28 5.96 -0.80
C MET A 188 -1.85 7.04 0.20
N GLU A 189 -2.77 7.51 1.05
CA GLU A 189 -2.48 8.43 2.16
C GLU A 189 -1.45 7.83 3.14
N GLN A 190 -1.67 6.59 3.58
CA GLN A 190 -0.76 5.86 4.48
C GLN A 190 0.62 5.60 3.85
N MET A 191 0.67 5.39 2.54
CA MET A 191 1.91 5.23 1.78
C MET A 191 2.64 6.56 1.50
N GLY A 192 2.05 7.70 1.89
CA GLY A 192 2.61 9.02 1.63
C GLY A 192 2.45 9.50 0.17
N ARG A 193 1.66 8.81 -0.64
CA ARG A 193 1.38 9.13 -2.05
C ARG A 193 0.21 10.11 -2.15
N PHE A 194 0.38 11.29 -1.56
CA PHE A 194 -0.71 12.26 -1.35
C PHE A 194 -1.34 12.80 -2.65
N ASN A 195 -0.57 12.93 -3.74
CA ASN A 195 -1.10 13.37 -5.03
C ASN A 195 -2.11 12.35 -5.60
N GLU A 196 -1.79 11.06 -5.52
CA GLU A 196 -2.67 10.00 -6.00
C GLU A 196 -3.89 9.85 -5.09
N ALA A 197 -3.69 9.92 -3.77
CA ALA A 197 -4.81 9.96 -2.82
C ALA A 197 -5.78 11.10 -3.14
N LYS A 198 -5.25 12.30 -3.46
CA LYS A 198 -6.05 13.46 -3.86
C LYS A 198 -6.86 13.20 -5.12
N GLU A 199 -6.28 12.57 -6.15
CA GLU A 199 -6.99 12.22 -7.38
C GLU A 199 -8.19 11.30 -7.08
N PHE A 200 -7.99 10.25 -6.30
CA PHE A 200 -9.08 9.35 -5.91
C PHE A 200 -10.18 10.05 -5.10
N TYR A 201 -9.81 10.89 -4.13
CA TYR A 201 -10.79 11.67 -3.37
C TYR A 201 -11.53 12.69 -4.24
N GLN A 202 -10.91 13.25 -5.28
CA GLN A 202 -11.58 14.15 -6.23
C GLN A 202 -12.55 13.41 -7.14
N ILE A 203 -12.22 12.18 -7.57
CA ILE A 203 -13.15 11.32 -8.32
C ILE A 203 -14.40 11.06 -7.46
N LEU A 204 -14.21 10.69 -6.19
CA LEU A 204 -15.29 10.50 -5.23
C LEU A 204 -16.12 11.78 -5.01
N LEU A 205 -15.47 12.94 -4.96
CA LEU A 205 -16.16 14.23 -4.83
C LEU A 205 -17.00 14.58 -6.06
N ASN A 206 -16.67 14.06 -7.24
CA ASN A 206 -17.44 14.31 -8.47
C ASN A 206 -18.52 13.24 -8.72
N ASP A 207 -18.51 12.15 -7.94
CA ASP A 207 -19.47 11.05 -8.08
C ASP A 207 -20.82 11.40 -7.44
N SER A 208 -21.84 11.61 -8.28
CA SER A 208 -23.21 11.91 -7.83
C SER A 208 -23.83 10.82 -6.94
N THR A 209 -23.37 9.57 -7.05
CA THR A 209 -23.87 8.47 -6.23
C THR A 209 -23.32 8.51 -4.80
N PHE A 210 -22.13 9.10 -4.61
CA PHE A 210 -21.52 9.26 -3.29
C PHE A 210 -22.25 10.31 -2.44
N HIS A 211 -22.65 11.42 -3.05
CA HIS A 211 -23.32 12.54 -2.37
C HIS A 211 -24.73 12.21 -1.86
N GLY A 212 -25.31 11.10 -2.32
CA GLY A 212 -26.74 10.82 -2.16
C GLY A 212 -27.15 10.21 -0.83
N ASN A 213 -26.23 9.61 -0.07
CA ASN A 213 -26.64 8.68 0.99
C ASN A 213 -26.51 9.23 2.42
N GLU A 214 -25.43 9.95 2.78
CA GLU A 214 -25.31 10.55 4.12
C GLU A 214 -24.40 11.79 4.11
N PRO A 215 -24.84 12.97 4.62
CA PRO A 215 -24.01 14.17 4.68
C PRO A 215 -22.67 13.96 5.40
N CYS A 216 -22.63 13.10 6.42
CA CYS A 216 -21.43 12.80 7.19
C CYS A 216 -20.30 12.19 6.34
N HIS A 217 -20.61 11.33 5.35
CA HIS A 217 -19.61 10.79 4.44
C HIS A 217 -18.96 11.86 3.56
N LEU A 218 -19.74 12.86 3.14
CA LEU A 218 -19.22 14.00 2.40
C LEU A 218 -18.29 14.86 3.30
N SER A 219 -18.62 14.99 4.58
CA SER A 219 -17.74 15.65 5.55
C SER A 219 -16.40 14.91 5.71
N ASP A 220 -16.43 13.59 5.89
CA ASP A 220 -15.22 12.79 6.00
C ASP A 220 -14.36 12.89 4.73
N LEU A 221 -14.99 12.87 3.54
CA LEU A 221 -14.29 13.10 2.28
C LEU A 221 -13.64 14.50 2.23
N TYR A 222 -14.35 15.54 2.66
CA TYR A 222 -13.77 16.88 2.74
C TYR A 222 -12.62 16.95 3.75
N CYS A 223 -12.71 16.24 4.87
CA CYS A 223 -11.61 16.13 5.83
C CYS A 223 -10.37 15.48 5.19
N HIS A 224 -10.54 14.37 4.47
CA HIS A 224 -9.46 13.72 3.74
C HIS A 224 -8.87 14.60 2.63
N LEU A 225 -9.72 15.28 1.85
CA LEU A 225 -9.28 16.24 0.83
C LEU A 225 -8.50 17.41 1.44
N GLY A 226 -8.96 17.95 2.56
CA GLY A 226 -8.26 19.00 3.30
C GLY A 226 -6.87 18.52 3.75
N TYR A 227 -6.78 17.29 4.25
CA TYR A 227 -5.53 16.68 4.68
C TYR A 227 -4.56 16.49 3.52
N VAL A 228 -4.96 15.80 2.44
CA VAL A 228 -4.05 15.57 1.30
C VAL A 228 -3.65 16.87 0.62
N CYS A 229 -4.56 17.85 0.50
CA CYS A 229 -4.24 19.18 -0.03
C CYS A 229 -3.22 19.91 0.84
N TYR A 230 -3.34 19.79 2.16
CA TYR A 230 -2.35 20.33 3.08
C TYR A 230 -0.98 19.64 2.94
N ARG A 231 -0.97 18.31 2.79
CA ARG A 231 0.27 17.53 2.65
C ARG A 231 1.03 17.79 1.35
N VAL A 232 0.33 18.10 0.26
CA VAL A 232 0.95 18.44 -1.04
C VAL A 232 1.17 19.95 -1.21
N ALA A 233 0.78 20.76 -0.22
CA ALA A 233 0.82 22.20 -0.35
C ALA A 233 2.24 22.70 -0.59
N SER A 234 2.44 23.35 -1.74
CA SER A 234 3.71 23.98 -2.11
C SER A 234 3.61 25.50 -2.13
N ILE A 235 2.40 26.02 -2.29
CA ILE A 235 2.09 27.44 -2.38
C ILE A 235 0.91 27.80 -1.47
N ALA A 236 0.75 29.09 -1.16
CA ALA A 236 -0.32 29.58 -0.29
C ALA A 236 -1.74 29.26 -0.80
N ALA A 237 -1.91 29.06 -2.11
CA ALA A 237 -3.19 28.68 -2.69
C ALA A 237 -3.64 27.27 -2.25
N ASP A 238 -2.72 26.32 -2.13
CA ASP A 238 -3.03 24.94 -1.70
C ASP A 238 -3.47 24.91 -0.24
N ILE A 239 -2.84 25.74 0.59
CA ILE A 239 -3.18 25.90 2.01
C ILE A 239 -4.60 26.47 2.14
N ARG A 240 -4.97 27.46 1.31
CA ARG A 240 -6.34 28.01 1.29
C ARG A 240 -7.37 26.95 0.89
N MET A 241 -7.04 26.11 -0.09
CA MET A 241 -7.90 25.01 -0.49
C MET A 241 -8.09 23.98 0.64
N ALA A 242 -7.03 23.69 1.40
CA ALA A 242 -7.15 22.85 2.59
C ALA A 242 -8.10 23.46 3.64
N PHE A 243 -7.98 24.77 3.92
CA PHE A 243 -8.92 25.48 4.80
C PHE A 243 -10.35 25.42 4.29
N ASP A 244 -10.59 25.63 2.99
CA ASP A 244 -11.92 25.59 2.42
C ASP A 244 -12.56 24.20 2.54
N TYR A 245 -11.80 23.12 2.33
CA TYR A 245 -12.29 21.77 2.52
C TYR A 245 -12.61 21.48 3.99
N TYR A 246 -11.71 21.81 4.92
CA TYR A 246 -12.00 21.62 6.34
C TYR A 246 -13.18 22.46 6.83
N ARG A 247 -13.36 23.69 6.31
CA ARG A 247 -14.53 24.52 6.64
C ARG A 247 -15.83 23.85 6.20
N ARG A 248 -15.88 23.31 4.97
CA ARG A 248 -17.05 22.56 4.48
C ARG A 248 -17.34 21.32 5.29
N ALA A 249 -16.30 20.57 5.69
CA ALA A 249 -16.46 19.43 6.59
C ALA A 249 -17.07 19.88 7.94
N LEU A 250 -16.53 20.97 8.51
CA LEU A 250 -16.98 21.50 9.79
C LEU A 250 -18.45 21.94 9.75
N GLU A 251 -18.85 22.68 8.70
CA GLU A 251 -20.24 23.11 8.49
C GLU A 251 -21.23 21.93 8.47
N ILE A 252 -20.82 20.79 7.89
CA ILE A 252 -21.63 19.58 7.88
C ILE A 252 -21.65 18.93 9.27
N ASP A 253 -20.49 18.77 9.90
CA ASP A 253 -20.35 18.08 11.17
C ASP A 253 -21.06 18.79 12.32
N GLU A 254 -20.98 20.12 12.36
CA GLU A 254 -21.70 20.93 13.34
C GLU A 254 -23.22 20.80 13.19
N LYS A 255 -23.70 20.55 11.98
CA LYS A 255 -25.14 20.43 11.70
C LYS A 255 -25.68 19.03 11.98
N TYR A 256 -24.95 17.97 11.61
CA TYR A 256 -25.46 16.60 11.61
C TYR A 256 -24.95 15.72 12.75
N ARG A 257 -23.74 15.99 13.26
CA ARG A 257 -23.10 15.20 14.33
C ARG A 257 -22.32 16.05 15.34
N PRO A 258 -22.94 17.10 15.93
CA PRO A 258 -22.25 17.95 16.89
C PRO A 258 -21.89 17.13 18.13
N ASN A 259 -20.60 17.10 18.47
CA ASN A 259 -20.02 16.38 19.61
C ASN A 259 -19.84 14.85 19.44
N GLU A 260 -19.90 14.32 18.21
CA GLU A 260 -19.50 12.93 17.99
C GLU A 260 -17.98 12.75 17.99
N GLN A 261 -17.49 11.64 18.53
CA GLN A 261 -16.05 11.32 18.50
C GLN A 261 -15.45 11.20 17.10
N SER A 262 -16.29 10.99 16.09
CA SER A 262 -15.92 10.90 14.69
C SER A 262 -15.43 12.27 14.14
N VAL A 263 -15.84 13.39 14.72
CA VAL A 263 -15.44 14.74 14.26
C VAL A 263 -14.11 15.22 14.85
N VAL A 264 -13.58 14.53 15.86
CA VAL A 264 -12.38 14.95 16.60
C VAL A 264 -11.17 15.10 15.67
N SER A 265 -11.00 14.18 14.72
CA SER A 265 -9.89 14.22 13.76
C SER A 265 -9.93 15.46 12.86
N LEU A 266 -11.12 15.98 12.54
CA LEU A 266 -11.26 17.22 11.79
C LEU A 266 -10.75 18.42 12.59
N TYR A 267 -11.14 18.53 13.87
CA TYR A 267 -10.64 19.58 14.77
C TYR A 267 -9.12 19.48 14.99
N GLU A 268 -8.57 18.27 15.15
CA GLU A 268 -7.12 18.06 15.24
C GLU A 268 -6.38 18.54 13.99
N ASN A 269 -6.91 18.20 12.82
CA ASN A 269 -6.34 18.60 11.53
C ASN A 269 -6.39 20.12 11.32
N LEU A 270 -7.52 20.76 11.67
CA LEU A 270 -7.66 22.22 11.67
C LEU A 270 -6.68 22.88 12.65
N GLY A 271 -6.62 22.38 13.89
CA GLY A 271 -5.71 22.91 14.91
C GLY A 271 -4.25 22.85 14.46
N LYS A 272 -3.85 21.74 13.82
CA LYS A 272 -2.52 21.59 13.23
C LYS A 272 -2.29 22.58 12.09
N LEU A 273 -3.24 22.70 11.17
CA LEU A 273 -3.13 23.64 10.06
C LEU A 273 -2.95 25.08 10.55
N TYR A 274 -3.73 25.52 11.53
CA TYR A 274 -3.58 26.85 12.14
C TYR A 274 -2.25 27.02 12.89
N LEU A 275 -1.80 26.00 13.62
CA LEU A 275 -0.49 26.02 14.31
C LEU A 275 0.65 26.22 13.31
N ASP A 276 0.63 25.50 12.19
CA ASP A 276 1.65 25.59 11.14
C ASP A 276 1.61 26.97 10.43
N GLN A 277 0.43 27.61 10.38
CA GLN A 277 0.28 29.01 9.95
C GLN A 277 0.59 30.05 11.05
N LYS A 278 1.05 29.63 12.23
CA LYS A 278 1.32 30.48 13.40
C LYS A 278 0.10 31.24 13.95
N MET A 279 -1.10 30.75 13.64
CA MET A 279 -2.38 31.24 14.15
C MET A 279 -2.72 30.49 15.44
N TYR A 280 -2.02 30.86 16.51
CA TYR A 280 -1.98 30.06 17.74
C TYR A 280 -3.29 30.04 18.52
N GLU A 281 -4.05 31.14 18.53
CA GLU A 281 -5.33 31.19 19.26
C GLU A 281 -6.39 30.34 18.57
N GLU A 282 -6.45 30.37 17.24
CA GLU A 282 -7.31 29.51 16.43
C GLU A 282 -6.92 28.04 16.59
N ALA A 283 -5.63 27.73 16.61
CA ALA A 283 -5.16 26.37 16.89
C ALA A 283 -5.63 25.85 18.26
N LEU A 284 -5.54 26.68 19.30
CA LEU A 284 -6.04 26.34 20.64
C LEU A 284 -7.55 26.09 20.66
N ILE A 285 -8.34 26.93 19.99
CA ILE A 285 -9.80 26.75 19.92
C ILE A 285 -10.13 25.36 19.38
N HIS A 286 -9.50 24.94 18.28
CA HIS A 286 -9.80 23.64 17.68
C HIS A 286 -9.27 22.46 18.51
N PHE A 287 -8.06 22.53 19.07
CA PHE A 287 -7.55 21.46 19.93
C PHE A 287 -8.32 21.32 21.25
N LEU A 288 -8.76 22.43 21.86
CA LEU A 288 -9.60 22.42 23.06
C LEU A 288 -10.98 21.85 22.75
N ARG A 289 -11.54 22.16 21.58
CA ARG A 289 -12.82 21.58 21.14
C ARG A 289 -12.71 20.07 20.91
N ALA A 290 -11.63 19.61 20.29
CA ALA A 290 -11.34 18.18 20.15
C ALA A 290 -11.22 17.49 21.53
N LEU A 291 -10.54 18.12 22.49
CA LEU A 291 -10.37 17.63 23.86
C LEU A 291 -11.70 17.56 24.61
N GLU A 292 -12.54 18.57 24.47
CA GLU A 292 -13.88 18.60 25.08
C GLU A 292 -14.72 17.41 24.61
N ILE A 293 -14.74 17.14 23.30
CA ILE A 293 -15.49 16.03 22.71
C ILE A 293 -14.97 14.67 23.20
N GLU A 294 -13.65 14.47 23.24
CA GLU A 294 -13.07 13.21 23.73
C GLU A 294 -13.29 12.98 25.21
N THR A 295 -13.23 14.04 26.03
CA THR A 295 -13.40 13.93 27.49
C THR A 295 -14.85 13.73 27.92
N HIS A 296 -15.82 14.27 27.17
CA HIS A 296 -17.25 14.13 27.46
C HIS A 296 -17.92 12.97 26.69
N SER A 297 -17.17 12.23 25.86
CA SER A 297 -17.69 11.04 25.20
C SER A 297 -18.10 9.96 26.21
N PRO A 298 -19.19 9.19 25.96
CA PRO A 298 -19.52 8.00 26.74
C PRO A 298 -18.44 6.90 26.69
N SER A 299 -17.54 6.94 25.71
CA SER A 299 -16.38 6.05 25.61
C SER A 299 -15.10 6.88 25.43
N PRO A 300 -14.56 7.48 26.51
CA PRO A 300 -13.34 8.27 26.42
C PRO A 300 -12.18 7.43 25.90
N ARG A 301 -11.33 8.04 25.07
CA ARG A 301 -10.12 7.43 24.52
C ARG A 301 -8.90 8.09 25.15
N PRO A 302 -8.32 7.55 26.24
CA PRO A 302 -7.21 8.18 26.94
C PRO A 302 -6.02 8.47 26.02
N GLN A 303 -5.74 7.61 25.04
CA GLN A 303 -4.67 7.81 24.06
C GLN A 303 -4.85 9.12 23.27
N ARG A 304 -6.09 9.41 22.85
CA ARG A 304 -6.45 10.63 22.13
C ARG A 304 -6.31 11.87 23.02
N VAL A 305 -6.73 11.77 24.28
CA VAL A 305 -6.59 12.85 25.26
C VAL A 305 -5.11 13.20 25.48
N GLY A 306 -4.23 12.20 25.66
CA GLY A 306 -2.79 12.43 25.79
C GLY A 306 -2.17 13.08 24.54
N ALA A 307 -2.57 12.64 23.35
CA ALA A 307 -2.12 13.26 22.10
C ALA A 307 -2.58 14.73 21.99
N LEU A 308 -3.83 15.03 22.37
CA LEU A 308 -4.37 16.40 22.37
C LEU A 308 -3.66 17.30 23.37
N TYR A 309 -3.36 16.84 24.58
CA TYR A 309 -2.54 17.60 25.53
C TYR A 309 -1.16 17.91 24.98
N THR A 310 -0.53 16.96 24.27
CA THR A 310 0.75 17.21 23.59
C THR A 310 0.61 18.31 22.54
N ARG A 311 -0.45 18.28 21.70
CA ARG A 311 -0.71 19.33 20.70
C ARG A 311 -0.93 20.70 21.34
N ILE A 312 -1.75 20.77 22.39
CA ILE A 312 -2.00 22.01 23.15
C ILE A 312 -0.69 22.55 23.76
N GLY A 313 0.13 21.67 24.33
CA GLY A 313 1.46 21.99 24.84
C GLY A 313 2.34 22.62 23.76
N SER A 314 2.35 22.05 22.54
CA SER A 314 3.11 22.60 21.40
C SER A 314 2.63 23.97 20.97
N VAL A 315 1.32 24.26 21.03
CA VAL A 315 0.83 25.63 20.78
C VAL A 315 1.36 26.61 21.84
N TYR A 316 1.27 26.27 23.13
CA TYR A 316 1.79 27.12 24.20
C TYR A 316 3.30 27.32 24.12
N SER A 317 4.05 26.28 23.73
CA SER A 317 5.50 26.36 23.50
C SER A 317 5.84 27.32 22.36
N ALA A 318 5.07 27.28 21.26
CA ALA A 318 5.22 28.20 20.14
C ALA A 318 4.87 29.66 20.50
N GLN A 319 3.97 29.87 21.47
CA GLN A 319 3.68 31.18 22.06
C GLN A 319 4.71 31.64 23.10
N ASN A 320 5.79 30.89 23.35
CA ASN A 320 6.77 31.12 24.43
C ASN A 320 6.18 31.05 25.86
N LYS A 321 5.01 30.43 26.04
CA LYS A 321 4.38 30.18 27.35
C LYS A 321 4.89 28.85 27.92
N PHE A 322 6.20 28.77 28.15
CA PHE A 322 6.92 27.51 28.43
C PHE A 322 6.40 26.74 29.65
N THR A 323 6.13 27.42 30.77
CA THR A 323 5.61 26.77 31.99
C THR A 323 4.26 26.09 31.75
N VAL A 324 3.39 26.72 30.95
CA VAL A 324 2.07 26.17 30.60
C VAL A 324 2.24 24.97 29.67
N ALA A 325 3.11 25.08 28.67
CA ALA A 325 3.42 23.98 27.75
C ALA A 325 3.95 22.75 28.50
N ILE A 326 4.91 22.93 29.40
CA ILE A 326 5.49 21.85 30.23
C ILE A 326 4.43 21.16 31.08
N LYS A 327 3.46 21.91 31.63
CA LYS A 327 2.34 21.32 32.37
C LYS A 327 1.51 20.39 31.49
N PHE A 328 1.12 20.84 30.29
CA PHE A 328 0.36 20.00 29.35
C PHE A 328 1.14 18.77 28.87
N TYR A 329 2.44 18.89 28.59
CA TYR A 329 3.26 17.71 28.27
C TYR A 329 3.36 16.72 29.43
N SER A 330 3.37 17.22 30.67
CA SER A 330 3.42 16.36 31.86
C SER A 330 2.11 15.59 32.04
N GLU A 331 0.95 16.24 31.84
CA GLU A 331 -0.36 15.59 31.83
C GLU A 331 -0.49 14.59 30.68
N ALA A 332 0.06 14.89 29.50
CA ALA A 332 0.12 13.96 28.38
C ALA A 332 0.95 12.71 28.71
N LEU A 333 2.14 12.88 29.28
CA LEU A 333 3.02 11.78 29.68
C LEU A 333 2.38 10.89 30.76
N GLU A 334 1.71 11.48 31.76
CA GLU A 334 1.03 10.69 32.79
C GLU A 334 -0.01 9.74 32.17
N ILE A 335 -0.78 10.22 31.20
CA ILE A 335 -1.75 9.38 30.47
C ILE A 335 -1.03 8.34 29.60
N GLN A 336 -0.05 8.77 28.81
CA GLN A 336 0.66 7.93 27.84
C GLN A 336 1.44 6.80 28.53
N GLU A 337 2.13 7.08 29.64
CA GLU A 337 2.91 6.09 30.39
C GLU A 337 2.03 5.03 31.08
N ILE A 338 0.76 5.33 31.37
CA ILE A 338 -0.20 4.37 31.94
C ILE A 338 -0.76 3.42 30.87
N ILE A 339 -1.03 3.92 29.65
CA ILE A 339 -1.84 3.19 28.66
C ILE A 339 -1.04 2.66 27.46
N LEU A 340 0.16 3.21 27.20
CA LEU A 340 0.99 2.84 26.06
C LEU A 340 2.18 1.99 26.52
N PRO A 341 2.68 1.07 25.68
CA PRO A 341 3.97 0.43 25.93
C PRO A 341 5.08 1.48 26.08
N SER A 342 6.06 1.22 26.94
CA SER A 342 7.14 2.18 27.24
C SER A 342 8.02 2.56 26.04
N ILE A 343 7.93 1.82 24.93
CA ILE A 343 8.64 2.09 23.67
C ILE A 343 7.75 2.78 22.61
N HIS A 344 6.56 3.25 22.97
CA HIS A 344 5.62 3.83 22.03
C HIS A 344 6.12 5.19 21.48
N PRO A 345 6.01 5.45 20.16
CA PRO A 345 6.46 6.70 19.54
C PRO A 345 5.89 7.96 20.19
N ASP A 346 4.61 7.99 20.54
CA ASP A 346 3.97 9.14 21.21
C ASP A 346 4.69 9.56 22.50
N ILE A 347 5.20 8.61 23.31
CA ILE A 347 5.96 8.94 24.52
C ILE A 347 7.29 9.62 24.14
N ALA A 348 7.95 9.13 23.08
CA ALA A 348 9.19 9.73 22.59
C ALA A 348 8.98 11.14 22.06
N ASP A 349 7.89 11.37 21.32
CA ASP A 349 7.53 12.68 20.77
C ASP A 349 7.23 13.68 21.90
N THR A 350 6.45 13.28 22.92
CA THR A 350 6.17 14.15 24.07
C THR A 350 7.44 14.49 24.86
N TYR A 351 8.35 13.53 25.07
CA TYR A 351 9.64 13.80 25.70
C TYR A 351 10.52 14.77 24.91
N GLU A 352 10.52 14.67 23.57
CA GLU A 352 11.24 15.60 22.70
C GLU A 352 10.66 17.02 22.80
N GLU A 353 9.34 17.16 22.67
CA GLU A 353 8.66 18.46 22.74
C GLU A 353 8.88 19.14 24.10
N MET A 354 8.84 18.36 25.17
CA MET A 354 9.16 18.83 26.52
C MET A 354 10.63 19.28 26.63
N ALA A 355 11.57 18.52 26.05
CA ALA A 355 12.99 18.88 26.05
C ALA A 355 13.28 20.17 25.25
N VAL A 356 12.71 20.29 24.04
CA VAL A 356 12.84 21.48 23.19
C VAL A 356 12.26 22.70 23.89
N THR A 357 11.12 22.54 24.56
CA THR A 357 10.48 23.62 25.32
C THR A 357 11.33 24.06 26.52
N MET A 358 11.91 23.13 27.27
CA MET A 358 12.84 23.44 28.37
C MET A 358 14.13 24.10 27.88
N PHE A 359 14.64 23.69 26.71
CA PHE A 359 15.80 24.34 26.09
C PHE A 359 15.49 25.79 25.70
N LYS A 360 14.32 26.05 25.09
CA LYS A 360 13.88 27.41 24.74
C LYS A 360 13.65 28.30 25.96
N GLN A 361 13.15 27.73 27.07
CA GLN A 361 12.97 28.45 28.33
C GLN A 361 14.31 28.90 28.94
N GLY A 362 15.39 28.15 28.71
CA GLY A 362 16.75 28.52 29.11
C GLY A 362 17.10 28.34 30.58
N GLU A 363 16.15 27.90 31.41
CA GLU A 363 16.34 27.74 32.86
C GLU A 363 16.78 26.33 33.28
N ASN A 364 16.58 25.31 32.43
CA ASN A 364 16.77 23.91 32.81
C ASN A 364 17.32 23.00 31.70
N TYR A 365 18.52 23.33 31.19
CA TYR A 365 19.20 22.53 30.17
C TYR A 365 19.48 21.08 30.62
N LYS A 366 19.67 20.84 31.93
CA LYS A 366 19.94 19.50 32.45
C LYS A 366 18.74 18.58 32.28
N ASN A 367 17.54 19.06 32.60
CA ASN A 367 16.33 18.26 32.38
C ASN A 367 16.02 18.13 30.89
N ALA A 368 16.22 19.20 30.10
CA ALA A 368 16.08 19.13 28.65
C ALA A 368 16.95 18.01 28.05
N PHE A 369 18.21 17.89 28.49
CA PHE A 369 19.13 16.84 28.06
C PHE A 369 18.62 15.44 28.45
N ILE A 370 18.12 15.27 29.69
CA ILE A 370 17.59 13.99 30.17
C ILE A 370 16.38 13.56 29.34
N TYR A 371 15.43 14.45 29.11
CA TYR A 371 14.21 14.14 28.35
C TYR A 371 14.50 13.84 26.88
N LEU A 372 15.36 14.62 26.22
CA LEU A 372 15.72 14.32 24.83
C LEU A 372 16.48 12.99 24.71
N ARG A 373 17.32 12.65 25.71
CA ARG A 373 17.97 11.34 25.75
C ARG A 373 16.96 10.19 25.87
N LYS A 374 15.93 10.34 26.72
CA LYS A 374 14.84 9.34 26.83
C LYS A 374 14.10 9.16 25.50
N SER A 375 13.78 10.26 24.81
CA SER A 375 13.15 10.23 23.48
C SER A 375 13.99 9.44 22.47
N ILE A 376 15.31 9.68 22.42
CA ILE A 376 16.24 8.95 21.56
C ILE A 376 16.29 7.46 21.91
N GLU A 377 16.33 7.11 23.20
CA GLU A 377 16.36 5.71 23.65
C GLU A 377 15.12 4.95 23.18
N ILE A 378 13.93 5.55 23.28
CA ILE A 378 12.70 4.95 22.78
C ILE A 378 12.76 4.81 21.26
N SER A 379 13.19 5.86 20.56
CA SER A 379 13.28 5.89 19.09
C SER A 379 14.21 4.81 18.54
N LEU A 380 15.34 4.55 19.21
CA LEU A 380 16.28 3.48 18.82
C LEU A 380 15.71 2.08 19.01
N LYS A 381 14.72 1.91 19.90
CA LYS A 381 14.04 0.63 20.12
C LYS A 381 12.88 0.41 19.15
N SER A 382 12.30 1.48 18.59
CA SER A 382 11.10 1.42 17.77
C SER A 382 11.32 1.68 16.27
N LEU A 383 12.43 2.33 15.88
CA LEU A 383 12.72 2.72 14.51
C LEU A 383 14.06 2.13 14.03
N PRO A 384 14.26 1.93 12.71
CA PRO A 384 15.56 1.57 12.16
C PRO A 384 16.64 2.62 12.50
N ASP A 385 17.87 2.18 12.73
CA ASP A 385 18.98 3.06 13.17
C ASP A 385 19.22 4.29 12.28
N ASN A 386 18.94 4.17 10.97
CA ASN A 386 19.12 5.23 9.98
C ASN A 386 17.90 6.15 9.83
N HIS A 387 16.92 6.09 10.73
CA HIS A 387 15.73 6.93 10.65
C HIS A 387 16.08 8.42 10.87
N GLN A 388 15.57 9.30 10.01
CA GLN A 388 15.89 10.74 10.03
C GLN A 388 15.62 11.40 11.39
N LEU A 389 14.51 11.03 12.06
CA LEU A 389 14.16 11.54 13.39
C LEU A 389 15.24 11.28 14.45
N ILE A 390 15.91 10.12 14.41
CA ILE A 390 16.97 9.80 15.37
C ILE A 390 18.16 10.76 15.17
N SER A 391 18.48 11.08 13.91
CA SER A 391 19.55 12.01 13.58
C SER A 391 19.23 13.43 14.05
N GLN A 392 18.01 13.91 13.80
CA GLN A 392 17.54 15.24 14.26
C GLN A 392 17.57 15.36 15.79
N ARG A 393 17.07 14.34 16.51
CA ARG A 393 17.11 14.32 17.98
C ARG A 393 18.53 14.31 18.52
N ARG A 394 19.46 13.59 17.87
CA ARG A 394 20.90 13.60 18.24
C ARG A 394 21.54 14.97 18.05
N GLU A 395 21.24 15.65 16.95
CA GLU A 395 21.69 17.03 16.72
C GLU A 395 21.17 17.97 17.81
N GLY A 396 19.87 17.87 18.15
CA GLY A 396 19.27 18.60 19.26
C GLY A 396 19.96 18.31 20.59
N LEU A 397 20.31 17.06 20.86
CA LEU A 397 21.01 16.67 22.09
C LEU A 397 22.40 17.29 22.19
N GLU A 398 23.15 17.34 21.09
CA GLU A 398 24.46 18.00 21.04
C GLU A 398 24.35 19.52 21.19
N LEU A 399 23.27 20.15 20.72
CA LEU A 399 23.00 21.57 20.98
C LEU A 399 22.74 21.83 22.47
N ILE A 400 21.89 21.02 23.11
CA ILE A 400 21.64 21.13 24.55
C ILE A 400 22.93 20.90 25.34
N ARG A 401 23.75 19.93 24.92
CA ARG A 401 25.02 19.59 25.57
C ARG A 401 26.00 20.77 25.60
N LYS A 402 26.00 21.63 24.59
CA LYS A 402 26.86 22.83 24.54
C LYS A 402 26.45 23.92 25.55
N MET A 403 25.23 23.83 26.09
CA MET A 403 24.70 24.78 27.07
C MET A 403 24.83 24.29 28.52
N LEU A 404 25.31 23.05 28.71
CA LEU A 404 25.64 22.44 30.01
C LEU A 404 27.10 22.69 30.35
#